data_AF-A0A0K0D4R4-F1
#
_entry.id   AF-A0A0K0D4R4-F1
#
_cell.length_a   1.000
_cell.length_b   1.000
_cell.length_c   1.000
_cell.angle_alpha   90.00
_cell.angle_beta   90.00
_cell.angle_gamma   90.00
#
_symmetry.space_group_name_H-M   'P 1'
#
loop_
_entity.id
_entity.type
_entity.pdbx_description
1 polymer ?
#
loop_
_entity_poly.entity_id
_entity_poly.type
_entity_poly.pdbx_seq_one_letter_code
_entity_poly.pdbx_strand_id
1 'polypeptide(L)'
;MEKPIVIRGNRILPVCFTPSEKHVNNEFECTSSTLAIMHDSLPDDSRLYCLLHKWPRWEPFSFCVSAVEDNLGQLVAWAKAAPYFRELELADQMQLLHASWAAVHIADFVYAAVIGAIPASIKMNNGVEVPSGLAAVMGDCSLLALWTDIVHLLASRGFTRVDLAAFRYLALFHEDGECRVGNRSLIRTARNSLMRCWSEYRGSDVALLPQFTAFLRIK
;
A
#
# COMPACT_ATOMS: atom_id res chain seq x y z
N MET A 1 23.08 72.85 27.92
CA MET A 1 23.62 72.27 26.67
C MET A 1 24.00 70.85 26.99
N GLU A 2 23.12 69.89 26.74
CA GLU A 2 23.40 68.44 26.64
C GLU A 2 22.08 67.72 26.26
N LYS A 3 22.16 66.80 25.29
CA LYS A 3 21.14 65.88 24.77
C LYS A 3 21.88 64.54 24.54
N PRO A 4 21.22 63.39 24.31
CA PRO A 4 20.21 62.68 25.08
C PRO A 4 20.67 61.21 25.36
N ILE A 5 19.93 60.40 26.13
CA ILE A 5 20.11 58.93 26.10
C ILE A 5 18.75 58.28 25.84
N VAL A 6 18.61 57.72 24.65
CA VAL A 6 17.49 56.86 24.23
C VAL A 6 17.90 55.42 24.54
N ILE A 7 17.24 54.77 25.50
CA ILE A 7 17.38 53.33 25.73
C ILE A 7 16.25 52.63 24.96
N ARG A 8 16.55 52.12 23.77
CA ARG A 8 15.69 51.15 23.08
C ARG A 8 15.86 49.79 23.76
N GLY A 9 14.77 49.24 24.27
CA GLY A 9 14.76 47.88 24.82
C GLY A 9 15.04 46.85 23.72
N ASN A 10 16.17 46.13 23.83
CA ASN A 10 16.45 44.94 23.05
C ASN A 10 15.55 43.79 23.52
N ARG A 11 14.51 43.46 22.74
CA ARG A 11 13.89 42.13 22.80
C ARG A 11 14.60 41.25 21.76
N ILE A 12 15.52 40.40 22.23
CA ILE A 12 16.13 39.35 21.41
C ILE A 12 15.08 38.25 21.26
N LEU A 13 14.55 38.06 20.06
CA LEU A 13 13.75 36.87 19.73
C LEU A 13 14.69 35.66 19.62
N PRO A 14 14.27 34.46 20.06
CA PRO A 14 15.07 33.26 19.87
C PRO A 14 15.27 33.04 18.37
N VAL A 15 16.53 32.93 17.96
CA VAL A 15 16.92 32.57 16.60
C VAL A 15 16.40 31.15 16.35
N CYS A 16 15.44 31.02 15.44
CA CYS A 16 15.09 29.71 14.90
C CYS A 16 16.35 29.15 14.23
N PHE A 17 16.90 28.08 14.79
CA PHE A 17 17.92 27.31 14.10
C PHE A 17 17.30 26.78 12.81
N THR A 18 17.72 27.32 11.67
CA THR A 18 17.42 26.72 10.37
C THR A 18 18.06 25.32 10.36
N PRO A 19 17.30 24.26 10.06
CA PRO A 19 17.90 22.94 9.88
C PRO A 19 19.01 23.03 8.83
N SER A 20 20.15 22.38 9.09
CA SER A 20 21.26 22.32 8.15
C SER A 20 20.76 21.83 6.78
N GLU A 21 21.01 22.60 5.74
CA GLU A 21 20.60 22.36 4.34
C GLU A 21 21.00 20.96 3.83
N LYS A 22 22.07 20.38 4.39
CA LYS A 22 22.53 19.02 4.10
C LYS A 22 21.58 17.92 4.60
N HIS A 23 20.87 18.16 5.70
CA HIS A 23 19.91 17.21 6.25
C HIS A 23 18.61 17.22 5.44
N VAL A 24 18.16 18.43 5.07
CA VAL A 24 16.94 18.63 4.27
C VAL A 24 17.10 18.01 2.88
N ASN A 25 18.22 18.23 2.20
CA ASN A 25 18.43 17.66 0.86
C ASN A 25 18.51 16.12 0.88
N ASN A 26 19.19 15.54 1.88
CA ASN A 26 19.30 14.08 1.99
C ASN A 26 17.95 13.43 2.36
N GLU A 27 17.15 14.09 3.19
CA GLU A 27 15.79 13.63 3.54
C GLU A 27 14.79 13.76 2.38
N PHE A 28 14.97 14.75 1.49
CA PHE A 28 14.12 15.02 0.32
C PHE A 28 14.49 14.15 -0.90
N GLU A 29 15.78 13.89 -1.12
CA GLU A 29 16.23 12.88 -2.10
C GLU A 29 15.81 11.47 -1.67
N CYS A 30 15.79 11.19 -0.36
CA CYS A 30 15.34 9.92 0.21
C CYS A 30 13.82 9.71 0.13
N THR A 31 12.98 10.77 0.19
CA THR A 31 11.53 10.61 -0.03
C THR A 31 11.19 10.24 -1.45
N SER A 32 11.79 10.96 -2.40
CA SER A 32 11.61 10.70 -3.82
C SER A 32 12.11 9.32 -4.22
N SER A 33 13.17 8.80 -3.58
CA SER A 33 13.70 7.47 -3.88
C SER A 33 12.90 6.33 -3.23
N THR A 34 12.42 6.50 -1.99
CA THR A 34 11.65 5.44 -1.31
C THR A 34 10.36 5.13 -2.06
N LEU A 35 9.57 6.14 -2.42
CA LEU A 35 8.32 5.93 -3.15
C LEU A 35 8.56 5.34 -4.55
N ALA A 36 9.65 5.74 -5.21
CA ALA A 36 10.06 5.16 -6.49
C ALA A 36 10.42 3.67 -6.36
N ILE A 37 11.26 3.30 -5.37
CA ILE A 37 11.60 1.89 -5.10
C ILE A 37 10.33 1.08 -4.81
N MET A 38 9.40 1.65 -4.02
CA MET A 38 8.13 1.00 -3.73
C MET A 38 7.32 0.73 -4.98
N HIS A 39 7.17 1.73 -5.84
CA HIS A 39 6.48 1.61 -7.12
C HIS A 39 7.15 0.60 -8.05
N ASP A 40 8.47 0.66 -8.19
CA ASP A 40 9.24 -0.18 -9.11
C ASP A 40 9.34 -1.63 -8.63
N SER A 41 9.13 -1.88 -7.33
CA SER A 41 9.04 -3.24 -6.78
C SER A 41 7.77 -3.99 -7.19
N LEU A 42 6.72 -3.29 -7.65
CA LEU A 42 5.42 -3.89 -7.94
C LEU A 42 5.47 -4.91 -9.09
N PRO A 43 4.72 -6.03 -9.00
CA PRO A 43 4.54 -6.96 -10.12
C PRO A 43 3.92 -6.31 -11.35
N ASP A 44 4.12 -6.91 -12.51
CA ASP A 44 3.55 -6.46 -13.79
C ASP A 44 2.00 -6.49 -13.80
N ASP A 45 1.38 -5.47 -14.42
CA ASP A 45 -0.07 -5.27 -14.46
C ASP A 45 -0.83 -6.34 -15.26
N SER A 46 -0.18 -6.94 -16.26
CA SER A 46 -0.78 -7.98 -17.10
C SER A 46 -0.93 -9.31 -16.39
N ARG A 47 -0.34 -9.47 -15.20
CA ARG A 47 -0.32 -10.73 -14.46
C ARG A 47 -1.72 -11.21 -14.10
N LEU A 48 -2.52 -10.36 -13.45
CA LEU A 48 -3.87 -10.74 -13.06
C LEU A 48 -4.71 -11.02 -14.29
N TYR A 49 -4.63 -10.19 -15.33
CA TYR A 49 -5.27 -10.48 -16.61
C TYR A 49 -4.88 -11.87 -17.14
N CYS A 50 -3.60 -12.21 -17.17
CA CYS A 50 -3.13 -13.53 -17.58
C CYS A 50 -3.69 -14.65 -16.71
N LEU A 51 -3.76 -14.45 -15.39
CA LEU A 51 -4.31 -15.41 -14.45
C LEU A 51 -5.80 -15.70 -14.74
N LEU A 52 -6.60 -14.66 -14.95
CA LEU A 52 -8.03 -14.83 -15.26
C LEU A 52 -8.27 -15.52 -16.62
N HIS A 53 -7.32 -15.41 -17.55
CA HIS A 53 -7.48 -15.94 -18.91
C HIS A 53 -6.84 -17.32 -19.12
N LYS A 54 -5.77 -17.67 -18.39
CA LYS A 54 -4.97 -18.90 -18.62
C LYS A 54 -5.50 -20.14 -17.90
N TRP A 55 -6.22 -20.01 -16.81
CA TRP A 55 -6.54 -21.16 -15.97
C TRP A 55 -7.82 -21.91 -16.41
N PRO A 56 -7.81 -23.27 -16.40
CA PRO A 56 -8.98 -24.07 -16.72
C PRO A 56 -10.12 -23.76 -15.75
N ARG A 57 -11.20 -23.15 -16.27
CA ARG A 57 -12.30 -22.56 -15.51
C ARG A 57 -13.40 -23.58 -15.19
N TRP A 58 -13.06 -24.70 -14.54
CA TRP A 58 -14.05 -25.76 -14.29
C TRP A 58 -14.95 -25.42 -13.11
N GLU A 59 -14.38 -24.84 -12.05
CA GLU A 59 -15.09 -24.53 -10.80
C GLU A 59 -14.63 -23.21 -10.16
N PRO A 60 -15.54 -22.38 -9.62
CA PRO A 60 -15.22 -21.08 -9.02
C PRO A 60 -14.22 -21.17 -7.86
N PHE A 61 -14.29 -22.24 -7.06
CA PHE A 61 -13.40 -22.45 -5.92
C PHE A 61 -11.95 -22.66 -6.37
N SER A 62 -11.71 -23.59 -7.29
CA SER A 62 -10.37 -23.86 -7.81
C SER A 62 -9.76 -22.61 -8.46
N PHE A 63 -10.59 -21.81 -9.13
CA PHE A 63 -10.18 -20.54 -9.68
C PHE A 63 -9.72 -19.53 -8.60
N CYS A 64 -10.46 -19.40 -7.50
CA CYS A 64 -10.05 -18.55 -6.38
C CYS A 64 -8.74 -19.04 -5.74
N VAL A 65 -8.58 -20.36 -5.57
CA VAL A 65 -7.34 -20.96 -5.04
C VAL A 65 -6.15 -20.62 -5.93
N SER A 66 -6.26 -20.82 -7.25
CA SER A 66 -5.17 -20.49 -8.18
C SER A 66 -4.81 -19.00 -8.16
N ALA A 67 -5.80 -18.11 -8.00
CA ALA A 67 -5.55 -16.67 -7.84
C ALA A 67 -4.71 -16.35 -6.59
N VAL A 68 -5.03 -16.99 -5.46
CA VAL A 68 -4.30 -16.84 -4.21
C VAL A 68 -2.89 -17.42 -4.31
N GLU A 69 -2.74 -18.62 -4.90
CA GLU A 69 -1.44 -19.29 -5.06
C GLU A 69 -0.46 -18.46 -5.90
N ASP A 70 -0.92 -17.87 -7.02
CA ASP A 70 -0.08 -17.01 -7.86
C ASP A 70 0.38 -15.76 -7.11
N ASN A 71 -0.53 -15.11 -6.37
CA ASN A 71 -0.19 -13.96 -5.54
C ASN A 71 0.80 -14.31 -4.43
N LEU A 72 0.62 -15.45 -3.77
CA LEU A 72 1.52 -15.92 -2.72
C LEU A 72 2.92 -16.25 -3.27
N GLY A 73 3.00 -16.84 -4.47
CA GLY A 73 4.26 -17.17 -5.14
C GLY A 73 5.15 -15.97 -5.41
N GLN A 74 4.58 -14.77 -5.52
CA GLN A 74 5.31 -13.53 -5.80
C GLN A 74 5.47 -12.65 -4.56
N LEU A 75 4.68 -12.87 -3.52
CA LEU A 75 4.67 -12.07 -2.30
C LEU A 75 6.06 -11.98 -1.67
N VAL A 76 6.78 -13.09 -1.56
CA VAL A 76 8.11 -13.13 -0.93
C VAL A 76 9.14 -12.36 -1.76
N ALA A 77 9.10 -12.51 -3.09
CA ALA A 77 10.02 -11.83 -3.98
C ALA A 77 9.80 -10.31 -3.94
N TRP A 78 8.53 -9.88 -4.00
CA TRP A 78 8.13 -8.48 -3.84
C TRP A 78 8.55 -7.92 -2.48
N ALA A 79 8.25 -8.61 -1.38
CA ALA A 79 8.59 -8.14 -0.04
C ALA A 79 10.10 -8.01 0.14
N LYS A 80 10.90 -8.92 -0.44
CA LYS A 80 12.35 -8.78 -0.45
C LYS A 80 12.84 -7.56 -1.23
N ALA A 81 12.11 -7.07 -2.23
CA ALA A 81 12.47 -5.85 -2.95
C ALA A 81 12.04 -4.58 -2.20
N ALA A 82 11.22 -4.71 -1.15
CA ALA A 82 10.72 -3.58 -0.39
C ALA A 82 11.77 -2.97 0.55
N PRO A 83 11.90 -1.62 0.62
CA PRO A 83 12.72 -0.97 1.64
C PRO A 83 12.30 -1.42 3.04
N TYR A 84 13.27 -1.43 3.96
CA TYR A 84 13.15 -1.87 5.36
C TYR A 84 12.90 -3.37 5.58
N PHE A 85 12.32 -4.11 4.62
CA PHE A 85 11.95 -5.52 4.85
C PHE A 85 13.16 -6.43 5.08
N ARG A 86 14.24 -6.23 4.31
CA ARG A 86 15.48 -7.03 4.44
C ARG A 86 16.27 -6.76 5.73
N GLU A 87 15.97 -5.66 6.41
CA GLU A 87 16.63 -5.28 7.68
C GLU A 87 16.00 -5.99 8.89
N LEU A 88 14.83 -6.62 8.71
CA LEU A 88 14.17 -7.42 9.73
C LEU A 88 14.80 -8.80 9.87
N GLU A 89 14.73 -9.37 11.07
CA GLU A 89 15.06 -10.78 11.29
C GLU A 89 14.10 -11.71 10.54
N LEU A 90 14.55 -12.93 10.23
CA LEU A 90 13.74 -13.88 9.45
C LEU A 90 12.39 -14.19 10.11
N ALA A 91 12.35 -14.26 11.44
CA ALA A 91 11.11 -14.48 12.19
C ALA A 91 10.09 -13.34 11.97
N ASP A 92 10.56 -12.10 12.05
CA ASP A 92 9.76 -10.89 11.78
C ASP A 92 9.28 -10.86 10.32
N GLN A 93 10.18 -11.17 9.37
CA GLN A 93 9.82 -11.27 7.94
C GLN A 93 8.70 -12.29 7.70
N MET A 94 8.81 -13.49 8.27
CA MET A 94 7.79 -14.54 8.16
C MET A 94 6.45 -14.09 8.72
N GLN A 95 6.47 -13.42 9.86
CA GLN A 95 5.26 -12.95 10.52
C GLN A 95 4.55 -11.85 9.71
N LEU A 96 5.30 -10.89 9.17
CA LEU A 96 4.73 -9.85 8.31
C LEU A 96 4.11 -10.44 7.03
N LEU A 97 4.77 -11.40 6.40
CA LEU A 97 4.24 -12.09 5.21
C LEU A 97 2.92 -12.82 5.54
N HIS A 98 2.90 -13.55 6.66
CA HIS A 98 1.70 -14.26 7.12
C HIS A 98 0.55 -13.30 7.47
N ALA A 99 0.85 -12.13 8.03
CA ALA A 99 -0.17 -11.15 8.39
C ALA A 99 -0.71 -10.35 7.19
N SER A 100 0.06 -10.24 6.10
CA SER A 100 -0.24 -9.28 5.03
C SER A 100 -0.74 -9.88 3.72
N TRP A 101 -0.55 -11.19 3.49
CA TRP A 101 -0.81 -11.81 2.18
C TRP A 101 -2.22 -11.53 1.64
N ALA A 102 -3.25 -11.63 2.48
CA ALA A 102 -4.64 -11.43 2.07
C ALA A 102 -4.90 -9.97 1.67
N ALA A 103 -4.43 -9.01 2.46
CA ALA A 103 -4.55 -7.59 2.12
C ALA A 103 -3.75 -7.24 0.87
N VAL A 104 -2.56 -7.82 0.66
CA VAL A 104 -1.80 -7.62 -0.59
C VAL A 104 -2.56 -8.21 -1.79
N HIS A 105 -3.14 -9.40 -1.64
CA HIS A 105 -3.97 -10.04 -2.66
C HIS A 105 -5.16 -9.17 -3.06
N ILE A 106 -5.93 -8.69 -2.07
CA ILE A 106 -7.11 -7.83 -2.33
C ILE A 106 -6.67 -6.52 -3.00
N ALA A 107 -5.54 -5.92 -2.59
CA ALA A 107 -5.05 -4.65 -3.16
C ALA A 107 -4.72 -4.80 -4.65
N ASP A 108 -4.05 -5.89 -5.04
CA ASP A 108 -3.73 -6.17 -6.44
C ASP A 108 -4.99 -6.29 -7.30
N PHE A 109 -6.00 -7.02 -6.81
CA PHE A 109 -7.27 -7.13 -7.50
C PHE A 109 -7.98 -5.78 -7.58
N VAL A 110 -8.00 -4.99 -6.49
CA VAL A 110 -8.68 -3.68 -6.46
C VAL A 110 -8.11 -2.79 -7.54
N TYR A 111 -6.78 -2.68 -7.60
CA TYR A 111 -6.11 -1.86 -8.60
C TYR A 111 -6.45 -2.33 -10.00
N ALA A 112 -6.36 -3.63 -10.27
CA ALA A 112 -6.67 -4.20 -11.58
C ALA A 112 -8.13 -3.93 -12.00
N ALA A 113 -9.08 -3.97 -11.05
CA ALA A 113 -10.47 -3.62 -11.31
C ALA A 113 -10.64 -2.11 -11.59
N VAL A 114 -10.00 -1.25 -10.80
CA VAL A 114 -10.06 0.22 -10.97
C VAL A 114 -9.54 0.65 -12.34
N ILE A 115 -8.44 0.07 -12.82
CA ILE A 115 -7.86 0.41 -14.13
C ILE A 115 -8.50 -0.35 -15.30
N GLY A 116 -9.48 -1.21 -15.04
CA GLY A 116 -10.14 -2.02 -16.08
C GLY A 116 -9.27 -3.13 -16.69
N ALA A 117 -8.20 -3.55 -16.00
CA ALA A 117 -7.33 -4.64 -16.44
C ALA A 117 -7.99 -6.02 -16.29
N ILE A 118 -9.08 -6.13 -15.52
CA ILE A 118 -9.87 -7.35 -15.37
C ILE A 118 -11.34 -7.06 -15.67
N PRO A 119 -12.07 -8.01 -16.30
CA PRO A 119 -13.50 -7.83 -16.56
C PRO A 119 -14.30 -7.83 -15.25
N ALA A 120 -15.54 -7.34 -15.28
CA ALA A 120 -16.44 -7.41 -14.11
C ALA A 120 -16.83 -8.86 -13.74
N SER A 121 -16.91 -9.73 -14.76
CA SER A 121 -17.28 -11.13 -14.64
C SER A 121 -16.39 -12.02 -15.52
N ILE A 122 -16.27 -13.28 -15.12
CA ILE A 122 -15.50 -14.30 -15.81
C ILE A 122 -16.45 -15.42 -16.16
N LYS A 123 -16.55 -15.71 -17.46
CA LYS A 123 -17.29 -16.87 -17.95
C LYS A 123 -16.46 -18.13 -17.78
N MET A 124 -16.95 -19.07 -17.00
CA MET A 124 -16.34 -20.37 -16.73
C MET A 124 -16.56 -21.34 -17.90
N ASN A 125 -15.78 -22.42 -17.95
CA ASN A 125 -15.84 -23.41 -19.03
C ASN A 125 -17.16 -24.20 -19.02
N ASN A 126 -17.77 -24.34 -17.84
CA ASN A 126 -19.11 -24.91 -17.66
C ASN A 126 -20.25 -23.93 -18.03
N GLY A 127 -19.92 -22.72 -18.48
CA GLY A 127 -20.89 -21.69 -18.86
C GLY A 127 -21.37 -20.78 -17.73
N VAL A 128 -21.04 -21.09 -16.46
CA VAL A 128 -21.36 -20.25 -15.30
C VAL A 128 -20.57 -18.94 -15.39
N GLU A 129 -21.21 -17.83 -15.07
CA GLU A 129 -20.56 -16.53 -15.00
C GLU A 129 -20.36 -16.14 -13.54
N VAL A 130 -19.12 -15.80 -13.18
CA VAL A 130 -18.74 -15.49 -11.81
C VAL A 130 -18.17 -14.08 -11.74
N PRO A 131 -18.55 -13.25 -10.76
CA PRO A 131 -17.92 -11.95 -10.57
C PRO A 131 -16.40 -12.11 -10.38
N SER A 132 -15.58 -11.32 -11.09
CA SER A 132 -14.12 -11.34 -10.89
C SER A 132 -13.73 -10.99 -9.45
N GLY A 133 -14.57 -10.20 -8.79
CA GLY A 133 -14.45 -9.89 -7.36
C GLY A 133 -14.45 -11.12 -6.47
N LEU A 134 -15.01 -12.27 -6.89
CA LEU A 134 -15.00 -13.49 -6.09
C LEU A 134 -13.57 -13.99 -5.83
N ALA A 135 -12.69 -13.89 -6.83
CA ALA A 135 -11.27 -14.20 -6.63
C ALA A 135 -10.60 -13.19 -5.71
N ALA A 136 -10.97 -11.91 -5.78
CA ALA A 136 -10.43 -10.87 -4.91
C ALA A 136 -10.76 -11.13 -3.43
N VAL A 137 -12.00 -11.54 -3.15
CA VAL A 137 -12.48 -11.88 -1.79
C VAL A 137 -12.30 -13.37 -1.45
N MET A 138 -11.44 -14.08 -2.21
CA MET A 138 -11.01 -15.46 -1.93
C MET A 138 -12.17 -16.46 -1.80
N GLY A 139 -13.27 -16.23 -2.52
CA GLY A 139 -14.45 -17.09 -2.49
C GLY A 139 -15.53 -16.69 -1.49
N ASP A 140 -15.31 -15.69 -0.64
CA ASP A 140 -16.33 -15.21 0.30
C ASP A 140 -17.36 -14.31 -0.39
N CYS A 141 -18.44 -14.91 -0.87
CA CYS A 141 -19.53 -14.20 -1.54
C CYS A 141 -20.17 -13.09 -0.68
N SER A 142 -20.07 -13.16 0.66
CA SER A 142 -20.66 -12.14 1.54
C SER A 142 -19.95 -10.79 1.44
N LEU A 143 -18.70 -10.79 0.99
CA LEU A 143 -17.86 -9.60 0.84
C LEU A 143 -17.99 -8.93 -0.52
N LEU A 144 -18.69 -9.53 -1.49
CA LEU A 144 -18.77 -9.00 -2.87
C LEU A 144 -19.35 -7.59 -2.95
N ALA A 145 -20.38 -7.28 -2.15
CA ALA A 145 -20.96 -5.95 -2.11
C ALA A 145 -19.94 -4.91 -1.59
N LEU A 146 -19.26 -5.22 -0.48
CA LEU A 146 -18.24 -4.36 0.11
C LEU A 146 -17.05 -4.16 -0.85
N TRP A 147 -16.62 -5.23 -1.51
CA TRP A 147 -15.62 -5.20 -2.56
C TRP A 147 -16.01 -4.21 -3.67
N THR A 148 -17.24 -4.33 -4.20
CA THR A 148 -17.75 -3.45 -5.25
C THR A 148 -17.77 -1.99 -4.79
N ASP A 149 -18.21 -1.71 -3.57
CA ASP A 149 -18.23 -0.36 -3.01
C ASP A 149 -16.81 0.23 -2.91
N ILE A 150 -15.83 -0.58 -2.50
CA ILE A 150 -14.44 -0.15 -2.36
C ILE A 150 -13.79 0.11 -3.72
N VAL A 151 -14.05 -0.73 -4.73
CA VAL A 151 -13.56 -0.49 -6.10
C VAL A 151 -14.11 0.83 -6.65
N HIS A 152 -15.41 1.08 -6.51
CA HIS A 152 -16.03 2.34 -6.96
C HIS A 152 -15.49 3.55 -6.19
N LEU A 153 -15.35 3.42 -4.87
CA LEU A 153 -14.79 4.48 -4.03
C LEU A 153 -13.38 4.84 -4.46
N LEU A 154 -12.50 3.85 -4.66
CA LEU A 154 -11.11 4.09 -5.05
C LEU A 154 -11.01 4.62 -6.49
N ALA A 155 -11.82 4.11 -7.41
CA ALA A 155 -11.93 4.67 -8.76
C ALA A 155 -12.33 6.15 -8.74
N SER A 156 -13.32 6.53 -7.92
CA SER A 156 -13.77 7.93 -7.77
C SER A 156 -12.70 8.87 -7.19
N ARG A 157 -11.66 8.30 -6.56
CA ARG A 157 -10.53 9.03 -5.96
C ARG A 157 -9.27 9.00 -6.82
N GLY A 158 -9.36 8.50 -8.06
CA GLY A 158 -8.20 8.38 -8.95
C GLY A 158 -7.11 7.52 -8.33
N PHE A 159 -7.45 6.33 -7.85
CA PHE A 159 -6.50 5.38 -7.27
C PHE A 159 -5.47 4.95 -8.33
N THR A 160 -4.19 5.22 -8.07
CA THR A 160 -3.09 5.00 -9.02
C THR A 160 -2.21 3.82 -8.61
N ARG A 161 -1.27 3.46 -9.49
CA ARG A 161 -0.24 2.46 -9.21
C ARG A 161 0.63 2.82 -8.00
N VAL A 162 0.85 4.12 -7.78
CA VAL A 162 1.57 4.60 -6.59
C VAL A 162 0.75 4.36 -5.32
N ASP A 163 -0.57 4.53 -5.37
CA ASP A 163 -1.45 4.20 -4.25
C ASP A 163 -1.52 2.70 -3.98
N LEU A 164 -1.47 1.86 -5.02
CA LEU A 164 -1.30 0.40 -4.87
C LEU A 164 -0.01 0.08 -4.11
N ALA A 165 1.12 0.69 -4.49
CA ALA A 165 2.38 0.52 -3.78
C ALA A 165 2.23 0.90 -2.30
N ALA A 166 1.61 2.05 -2.01
CA ALA A 166 1.35 2.47 -0.64
C ALA A 166 0.46 1.48 0.13
N PHE A 167 -0.65 1.01 -0.45
CA PHE A 167 -1.56 0.04 0.18
C PHE A 167 -0.85 -1.28 0.50
N ARG A 168 -0.06 -1.81 -0.43
CA ARG A 168 0.70 -3.05 -0.19
C ARG A 168 1.72 -2.89 0.94
N TYR A 169 2.41 -1.76 1.03
CA TYR A 169 3.38 -1.52 2.11
C TYR A 169 2.70 -1.28 3.44
N LEU A 170 1.58 -0.55 3.48
CA LEU A 170 0.79 -0.40 4.71
C LEU A 170 0.24 -1.74 5.21
N ALA A 171 -0.09 -2.66 4.28
CA ALA A 171 -0.48 -4.03 4.59
C ALA A 171 0.70 -4.87 5.09
N LEU A 172 1.88 -4.76 4.46
CA LEU A 172 3.08 -5.50 4.85
C LEU A 172 3.59 -5.06 6.22
N PHE A 173 3.71 -3.75 6.44
CA PHE A 173 4.15 -3.15 7.70
C PHE A 173 2.95 -2.82 8.59
N HIS A 174 2.02 -3.76 8.75
CA HIS A 174 0.84 -3.56 9.58
C HIS A 174 1.18 -3.73 11.07
N GLU A 175 0.71 -2.79 11.90
CA GLU A 175 0.80 -2.89 13.37
C GLU A 175 -0.59 -3.24 13.93
N ASP A 176 -1.09 -4.45 13.68
CA ASP A 176 -2.20 -4.96 14.49
C ASP A 176 -1.64 -5.51 15.80
N GLY A 177 -2.50 -5.59 16.83
CA GLY A 177 -2.12 -6.13 18.13
C GLY A 177 -1.81 -7.63 18.11
N GLU A 178 -2.10 -8.32 17.01
CA GLU A 178 -1.88 -9.76 16.83
C GLU A 178 -0.45 -10.06 16.33
N CYS A 179 0.11 -9.16 15.52
CA CYS A 179 1.44 -9.26 14.96
C CYS A 179 2.52 -8.92 16.00
N ARG A 180 3.07 -9.96 16.62
CA ARG A 180 4.20 -9.93 17.58
C ARG A 180 5.58 -9.77 16.91
N VAL A 181 5.73 -8.76 16.06
CA VAL A 181 7.03 -8.42 15.45
C VAL A 181 7.98 -7.91 16.53
N GLY A 182 9.22 -8.41 16.57
CA GLY A 182 10.25 -8.00 17.51
C GLY A 182 10.69 -6.56 17.29
N ASN A 183 11.09 -6.21 16.07
CA ASN A 183 11.59 -4.87 15.76
C ASN A 183 10.49 -3.87 15.37
N ARG A 184 9.59 -3.56 16.31
CA ARG A 184 8.50 -2.58 16.10
C ARG A 184 8.98 -1.18 15.74
N SER A 185 10.18 -0.80 16.16
CA SER A 185 10.77 0.50 15.82
C SER A 185 10.97 0.63 14.30
N LEU A 186 11.54 -0.41 13.67
CA LEU A 186 11.76 -0.42 12.23
C LEU A 186 10.44 -0.43 11.45
N ILE A 187 9.42 -1.14 11.93
CA ILE A 187 8.06 -1.11 11.33
C ILE A 187 7.50 0.32 11.34
N ARG A 188 7.60 1.02 12.47
CA ARG A 188 7.14 2.42 12.57
C ARG A 188 7.94 3.35 11.66
N THR A 189 9.25 3.17 11.58
CA THR A 189 10.10 3.94 10.65
C THR A 189 9.66 3.73 9.21
N ALA A 190 9.44 2.48 8.78
CA ALA A 190 8.97 2.16 7.44
C ALA A 190 7.62 2.82 7.14
N ARG A 191 6.65 2.72 8.07
CA ARG A 191 5.34 3.36 7.96
C ARG A 191 5.45 4.88 7.88
N ASN A 192 6.22 5.51 8.75
CA ASN A 192 6.37 6.97 8.78
C ASN A 192 7.03 7.49 7.50
N SER A 193 8.05 6.78 7.01
CA SER A 193 8.70 7.10 5.74
C SER A 193 7.71 7.05 4.58
N LEU A 194 6.94 5.95 4.46
CA LEU A 194 5.87 5.83 3.48
C LEU A 194 4.85 6.96 3.58
N MET A 195 4.30 7.17 4.78
CA MET A 195 3.28 8.19 5.04
C MET A 195 3.73 9.57 4.58
N ARG A 196 4.99 9.93 4.85
CA ARG A 196 5.59 11.18 4.40
C ARG A 196 5.61 11.27 2.86
N CYS A 197 6.28 10.31 2.20
CA CYS A 197 6.46 10.35 0.74
C CYS A 197 5.13 10.29 -0.03
N TRP A 198 4.18 9.48 0.46
CA TRP A 198 2.89 9.32 -0.19
C TRP A 198 2.00 10.55 -0.02
N SER A 199 2.05 11.21 1.15
CA SER A 199 1.37 12.49 1.37
C SER A 199 1.95 13.60 0.48
N GLU A 200 3.27 13.63 0.30
CA GLU A 200 3.93 14.55 -0.65
C GLU A 200 3.46 14.31 -2.09
N TYR A 201 3.33 13.04 -2.50
CA TYR A 201 2.86 12.67 -3.84
C TYR A 201 1.40 13.07 -4.11
N ARG A 202 0.48 12.82 -3.17
CA ARG A 202 -0.94 13.12 -3.38
C ARG A 202 -1.33 14.57 -3.08
N GLY A 203 -0.49 15.30 -2.34
CA GLY A 203 -0.75 16.67 -1.93
C GLY A 203 -1.70 16.78 -0.74
N SER A 204 -2.32 17.96 -0.57
CA SER A 204 -3.24 18.27 0.54
C SER A 204 -4.66 17.71 0.34
N ASP A 205 -4.99 17.30 -0.87
CA ASP A 205 -6.07 16.35 -1.11
C ASP A 205 -5.48 14.98 -0.77
N VAL A 206 -6.25 14.03 -0.22
CA VAL A 206 -5.81 12.62 -0.07
C VAL A 206 -4.92 12.25 1.15
N ALA A 207 -5.56 12.05 2.29
CA ALA A 207 -5.24 10.82 3.01
C ALA A 207 -6.17 9.75 2.43
N LEU A 208 -5.66 8.82 1.62
CA LEU A 208 -6.41 7.59 1.28
C LEU A 208 -6.42 6.64 2.50
N LEU A 209 -5.87 7.06 3.65
CA LEU A 209 -5.86 6.28 4.89
C LEU A 209 -7.25 5.88 5.38
N PRO A 210 -8.27 6.76 5.40
CA PRO A 210 -9.62 6.35 5.75
C PRO A 210 -10.16 5.27 4.80
N GLN A 211 -9.80 5.34 3.51
CA GLN A 211 -10.14 4.33 2.50
C GLN A 211 -9.33 3.05 2.70
N PHE A 212 -8.07 3.15 3.13
CA PHE A 212 -7.28 1.99 3.54
C PHE A 212 -7.90 1.30 4.76
N THR A 213 -8.45 2.04 5.71
CA THR A 213 -9.22 1.45 6.83
C THR A 213 -10.47 0.73 6.34
N ALA A 214 -11.20 1.32 5.39
CA ALA A 214 -12.35 0.64 4.78
C ALA A 214 -11.92 -0.63 4.01
N PHE A 215 -10.81 -0.56 3.29
CA PHE A 215 -10.18 -1.66 2.56
C PHE A 215 -9.81 -2.84 3.47
N LEU A 216 -9.28 -2.57 4.66
CA LEU A 216 -8.95 -3.62 5.64
C LEU A 216 -10.18 -4.39 6.14
N ARG A 217 -11.41 -3.91 5.91
CA ARG A 217 -12.64 -4.64 6.28
C ARG A 217 -12.96 -5.80 5.33
N ILE A 218 -12.27 -5.90 4.18
CA ILE A 218 -12.38 -7.06 3.27
C ILE A 218 -11.46 -8.21 3.75
N LYS A 219 -10.40 -7.92 4.50
CA LYS A 219 -9.42 -8.91 4.97
C LYS A 219 -10.02 -9.82 6.06
#